data_AF-A0A1W1HG75-F1
#
_entry.id   AF-A0A1W1HG75-F1
#
_cell.length_a   1.000
_cell.length_b   1.000
_cell.length_c   1.000
_cell.angle_alpha   90.00
_cell.angle_beta   90.00
_cell.angle_gamma   90.00
#
_symmetry.space_group_name_H-M   'P 1'
#
loop_
_entity.id
_entity.type
_entity.pdbx_description
1 polymer ?
#
loop_
_entity_poly.entity_id
_entity_poly.type
_entity_poly.pdbx_seq_one_letter_code
_entity_poly.pdbx_strand_id
1 'polypeptide(L)' 'MTVYQKQNRETIVIPAFLSLGGFTKDAISLCSEKGVGVSEKIRHF' A
#
# COMPACT_ATOMS: atom_id res chain seq x y z
N MET A 1 -16.06 5.48 -3.49
CA MET A 1 -15.32 5.99 -2.32
C MET A 1 -15.52 5.05 -1.14
N THR A 2 -14.44 4.50 -0.59
CA THR A 2 -14.46 3.62 0.59
C THR A 2 -14.84 4.40 1.86
N VAL A 3 -15.43 3.72 2.86
CA VAL A 3 -15.81 4.33 4.15
C VAL A 3 -14.62 5.01 4.83
N TYR A 4 -13.45 4.36 4.76
CA TYR A 4 -12.19 4.86 5.30
C TYR A 4 -11.81 6.25 4.77
N GLN A 5 -11.93 6.49 3.46
CA GLN A 5 -11.55 7.77 2.86
C GLN A 5 -12.56 8.90 3.13
N LYS A 6 -13.81 8.55 3.47
CA LYS A 6 -14.78 9.53 3.96
C LYS A 6 -14.41 10.06 5.35
N GLN A 7 -13.82 9.20 6.18
CA GLN A 7 -13.39 9.53 7.55
C GLN A 7 -11.99 10.15 7.61
N ASN A 8 -11.12 9.84 6.64
CA ASN A 8 -9.73 10.28 6.60
C ASN A 8 -9.44 11.06 5.31
N ARG A 9 -10.07 12.22 5.14
CA ARG A 9 -10.04 13.00 3.88
C ARG A 9 -8.66 13.53 3.50
N GLU A 10 -7.78 13.73 4.47
CA GLU A 10 -6.40 14.18 4.25
C GLU A 10 -5.46 13.02 3.93
N THR A 11 -5.92 11.77 4.07
CA THR A 11 -5.11 10.58 3.80
C THR A 11 -5.31 10.12 2.37
N ILE A 12 -4.19 10.05 1.63
CA ILE A 12 -4.16 9.46 0.30
C ILE A 12 -4.23 7.94 0.45
N VAL A 13 -5.28 7.34 -0.12
CA VAL A 13 -5.44 5.88 -0.19
C VAL A 13 -4.89 5.41 -1.53
N ILE A 14 -3.81 4.61 -1.49
CA ILE A 14 -3.26 3.95 -2.67
C ILE A 14 -3.49 2.44 -2.58
N PRO A 15 -3.69 1.75 -3.71
CA PRO A 15 -3.66 0.29 -3.73
C PRO A 15 -2.26 -0.18 -3.31
N ALA A 16 -2.20 -1.26 -2.54
CA ALA A 16 -0.95 -1.83 -2.08
C ALA A 16 -1.00 -3.35 -1.97
N PHE A 17 0.16 -3.99 -2.15
CA PHE A 17 0.35 -5.40 -1.82
C PHE A 17 0.96 -5.55 -0.43
N LEU A 18 0.48 -6.55 0.30
CA LEU A 18 1.03 -6.98 1.59
C LEU A 18 1.75 -8.33 1.39
N SER A 19 3.02 -8.39 1.76
CA SER A 19 3.77 -9.64 1.81
C SER A 19 4.44 -9.80 3.16
N LEU A 20 4.13 -10.89 3.87
CA LEU A 20 4.77 -11.22 5.15
C LEU A 20 6.14 -11.88 4.95
N GLY A 21 6.41 -12.42 3.75
CA GLY A 21 7.71 -12.98 3.36
C GLY A 21 8.64 -11.98 2.67
N GLY A 22 8.21 -10.72 2.55
CA GLY A 22 8.92 -9.65 1.85
C GLY A 22 8.71 -9.62 0.35
N PHE A 23 9.40 -8.68 -0.31
CA PHE A 23 9.34 -8.49 -1.76
C PHE A 23 10.73 -8.60 -2.41
N THR A 24 10.77 -9.07 -3.64
CA THR A 24 11.99 -8.97 -4.46
C THR A 24 12.21 -7.53 -4.92
N LYS A 25 13.45 -7.18 -5.26
CA LYS A 25 13.79 -5.83 -5.78
C LYS A 25 12.98 -5.49 -7.04
N ASP A 26 12.81 -6.46 -7.94
CA ASP A 26 12.07 -6.26 -9.19
C ASP A 26 10.58 -6.00 -8.92
N ALA A 27 9.99 -6.70 -7.94
CA ALA A 27 8.60 -6.47 -7.55
C ALA A 27 8.40 -5.07 -6.94
N ILE A 28 9.36 -4.61 -6.14
CA ILE A 28 9.34 -3.25 -5.57
C ILE A 28 9.42 -2.20 -6.68
N SER A 29 10.37 -2.33 -7.61
CA SER A 29 10.52 -1.41 -8.75
C SER A 29 9.25 -1.35 -9.59
N LEU A 30 8.68 -2.51 -9.94
CA LEU A 30 7.43 -2.59 -10.71
C LEU A 30 6.26 -1.92 -9.96
N CYS A 31 6.11 -2.17 -8.66
CA CYS A 31 5.05 -1.53 -7.88
C CYS A 31 5.22 -0.02 -7.84
N SER A 32 6.44 0.48 -7.65
CA SER A 32 6.76 1.91 -7.68
C SER A 32 6.39 2.56 -9.02
N GLU A 33 6.78 1.96 -10.15
CA GLU A 33 6.45 2.44 -11.50
C GLU A 33 4.93 2.48 -11.77
N LYS A 34 4.17 1.56 -11.14
CA LYS A 34 2.71 1.49 -11.28
C LYS A 34 1.95 2.33 -10.24
N GLY A 35 2.64 3.02 -9.33
CA GLY A 35 2.02 3.77 -8.25
C GLY A 35 1.30 2.88 -7.23
N VAL A 36 1.77 1.64 -7.06
CA VAL A 36 1.25 0.66 -6.10
C VAL A 36 2.17 0.64 -4.88
N GLY A 37 1.58 0.77 -3.69
CA GLY A 37 2.31 0.64 -2.43
C GLY A 37 2.74 -0.80 -2.15
N VAL A 38 3.80 -0.97 -1.39
CA VAL A 38 4.18 -2.27 -0.81
C VAL A 38 4.32 -2.11 0.70
N SER A 39 3.87 -3.11 1.45
CA SER A 39 4.08 -3.16 2.89
C SER A 39 4.41 -4.58 3.33
N GLU A 40 5.30 -4.69 4.30
CA GLU A 40 5.64 -5.95 4.97
C GLU A 40 5.06 -5.99 6.39
N LYS A 41 4.36 -4.93 6.81
CA LYS A 41 3.80 -4.79 8.14
C LYS A 41 2.34 -4.37 8.07
N ILE A 42 1.52 -5.03 8.88
CA ILE A 42 0.18 -4.56 9.20
C ILE A 42 0.34 -3.54 10.32
N ARG A 43 -0.12 -2.30 10.11
CA ARG A 43 -0.26 -1.31 11.19
C ARG A 43 -1.73 -1.31 11.62
N HIS A 44 -1.96 -1.50 12.91
CA HIS A 44 -3.28 -1.37 13.53
C HIS A 44 -3.18 -0.25 14.58
N PHE A 45 -4.16 0.65 14.60
CA PHE A 45 -4.26 1.76 15.55
C PHE A 45 -5.56 1.63 16.32
#